data_AF-A0A2W4M411-F1
#
_entry.id   AF-A0A2W4M411-F1
#
_cell.length_a   1.000
_cell.length_b   1.000
_cell.length_c   1.000
_cell.angle_alpha   90.00
_cell.angle_beta   90.00
_cell.angle_gamma   90.00
#
_symmetry.space_group_name_H-M   'P 1'
#
loop_
_entity.id
_entity.type
_entity.pdbx_description
1 polymer ?
#
loop_
_entity_poly.entity_id
_entity_poly.type
_entity_poly.pdbx_seq_one_letter_code
_entity_poly.pdbx_strand_id
1 'polypeptide(L)'
;MRPRPRRVFPAAHRSWLAIGLSGLPALAFAQASPFMTGATALQANILAWLTPIAIILVMVLGAMAMANRMSWGWCIAAILGIAIAFGAPQIVTWVRGMFGV
;
A
#
# COMPACT_ATOMS: atom_id res chain seq x y z
N MET A 1 40.89 -46.49 -37.72
CA MET A 1 39.91 -45.41 -37.50
C MET A 1 38.94 -45.82 -36.40
N ARG A 2 38.99 -45.21 -35.21
CA ARG A 2 38.02 -45.44 -34.13
C ARG A 2 37.03 -44.27 -34.08
N PRO A 3 35.70 -44.49 -34.14
CA PRO A 3 34.72 -43.41 -34.09
C PRO A 3 34.66 -42.81 -32.67
N ARG A 4 34.68 -41.47 -32.59
CA ARG A 4 34.57 -40.73 -31.32
C ARG A 4 33.13 -40.80 -30.80
N PRO A 5 32.91 -41.06 -29.50
CA PRO A 5 31.56 -41.06 -28.92
C PRO A 5 31.00 -39.64 -28.92
N ARG A 6 29.90 -39.43 -29.65
CA ARG A 6 29.12 -38.19 -29.59
C ARG A 6 28.46 -38.14 -28.22
N ARG A 7 28.85 -37.19 -27.37
CA ARG A 7 28.15 -36.90 -26.11
C ARG A 7 26.79 -36.32 -26.46
N VAL A 8 25.78 -37.17 -26.56
CA VAL A 8 24.38 -36.76 -26.75
C VAL A 8 23.90 -36.27 -25.39
N PHE A 9 24.07 -34.97 -25.12
CA PHE A 9 23.43 -34.37 -23.96
C PHE A 9 21.90 -34.46 -24.17
N PRO A 10 21.14 -35.00 -23.19
CA PRO A 10 19.72 -35.22 -23.34
C PRO A 10 19.02 -33.88 -23.61
N ALA A 11 18.36 -33.77 -24.77
CA ALA A 11 17.63 -32.57 -25.20
C ALA A 11 16.65 -32.06 -24.14
N ALA A 12 16.13 -32.95 -23.30
CA ALA A 12 15.29 -32.63 -22.15
C ALA A 12 15.89 -31.57 -21.21
N HIS A 13 17.20 -31.61 -20.94
CA HIS A 13 17.84 -30.64 -20.03
C HIS A 13 17.84 -29.21 -20.62
N ARG A 14 17.97 -29.10 -21.94
CA ARG A 14 17.92 -27.81 -22.65
C ARG A 14 16.50 -27.23 -22.67
N SER A 15 15.49 -28.09 -22.77
CA SER A 15 14.08 -27.70 -22.77
C SER A 15 13.64 -27.10 -21.43
N TRP A 16 14.08 -27.68 -20.30
CA TRP A 16 13.76 -27.15 -18.96
C TRP A 16 14.40 -25.79 -18.70
N LEU A 17 15.64 -25.58 -19.17
CA LEU A 17 16.31 -24.29 -19.07
C LEU A 17 15.60 -23.22 -19.91
N ALA A 18 15.16 -23.54 -21.12
CA ALA A 18 14.43 -22.59 -21.97
C ALA A 18 13.11 -22.13 -21.34
N ILE A 19 12.37 -23.04 -20.69
CA ILE A 19 11.13 -22.72 -19.97
C ILE A 19 11.45 -21.82 -18.77
N GLY A 20 12.46 -22.15 -17.97
CA GLY A 20 12.91 -21.34 -16.84
C GLY A 20 13.35 -19.93 -17.25
N LEU A 21 14.10 -19.80 -18.35
CA LEU A 21 14.57 -18.51 -18.85
C LEU A 21 13.44 -17.62 -19.39
N SER A 22 12.37 -18.21 -19.93
CA SER A 22 11.21 -17.44 -20.42
C SER A 22 10.41 -16.74 -19.31
N GLY A 23 10.50 -17.23 -18.07
CA GLY A 23 9.87 -16.62 -16.88
C GLY A 23 10.70 -15.52 -16.20
N LEU A 24 12.01 -15.43 -16.49
CA LEU A 24 12.90 -14.41 -15.94
C LEU A 24 12.46 -12.95 -16.20
N PRO A 25 12.00 -12.56 -17.40
CA PRO A 25 11.54 -11.19 -17.62
C PRO A 25 10.34 -10.84 -16.74
N ALA A 26 9.43 -11.78 -16.49
CA ALA A 26 8.30 -11.55 -15.59
C ALA A 26 8.75 -11.30 -14.14
N LEU A 27 9.82 -11.96 -13.68
CA LEU A 27 10.41 -11.71 -12.37
C LEU A 27 11.16 -10.37 -12.30
N ALA A 28 11.78 -9.94 -13.40
CA ALA A 28 12.42 -8.62 -13.50
C ALA A 28 11.38 -7.48 -13.48
N PHE A 29 10.23 -7.65 -14.15
CA PHE A 29 9.12 -6.70 -14.10
C PHE A 29 8.29 -6.79 -12.80
N ALA A 30 8.40 -7.88 -12.04
CA ALA A 30 7.77 -8.04 -10.73
C ALA A 30 8.55 -7.36 -9.58
N GLN A 31 9.74 -6.83 -9.85
CA GLN A 31 10.48 -6.06 -8.84
C GLN A 31 9.69 -4.80 -8.51
N ALA A 32 9.15 -4.74 -7.29
CA ALA A 32 8.52 -3.55 -6.75
C ALA A 32 9.47 -2.36 -6.91
N SER A 33 8.96 -1.27 -7.49
CA SER A 33 9.75 -0.07 -7.71
C SER A 33 10.40 0.38 -6.38
N PRO A 34 11.71 0.68 -6.36
CA PRO A 34 12.38 1.11 -5.14
C PRO A 34 11.80 2.42 -4.57
N PHE A 35 11.09 3.21 -5.39
CA PHE A 35 10.34 4.38 -4.94
C PHE A 35 9.02 4.04 -4.25
N MET A 36 8.44 2.88 -4.53
CA MET A 36 7.21 2.44 -3.86
C MET A 36 7.49 2.17 -2.38
N THR A 37 8.61 1.50 -2.06
CA THR A 37 9.00 1.27 -0.66
C THR A 37 9.17 2.60 0.09
N GLY A 38 9.87 3.57 -0.51
CA GLY A 38 10.05 4.89 0.08
C GLY A 38 8.74 5.68 0.20
N ALA A 39 7.90 5.68 -0.83
CA ALA A 39 6.60 6.36 -0.84
C ALA A 39 5.64 5.77 0.20
N THR A 40 5.58 4.44 0.31
CA THR A 40 4.76 3.76 1.33
C THR A 40 5.29 4.04 2.73
N ALA A 41 6.60 4.07 2.94
CA ALA A 41 7.19 4.42 4.23
C ALA A 41 6.85 5.86 4.64
N LEU A 42 6.95 6.81 3.71
CA LEU A 42 6.59 8.21 3.95
C LEU A 42 5.09 8.35 4.26
N GLN A 43 4.23 7.70 3.48
CA GLN A 43 2.78 7.71 3.72
C GLN A 43 2.44 7.15 5.11
N ALA A 44 3.02 6.01 5.48
CA ALA A 44 2.80 5.40 6.79
C ALA A 44 3.27 6.30 7.93
N ASN A 45 4.41 6.99 7.75
CA ASN A 45 4.91 7.94 8.73
C ASN A 45 3.94 9.13 8.90
N ILE A 46 3.47 9.71 7.80
CA ILE A 46 2.50 10.81 7.84
C ILE A 46 1.20 10.37 8.53
N LEU A 47 0.65 9.21 8.18
CA LEU A 47 -0.58 8.69 8.80
C LEU A 47 -0.43 8.44 10.31
N ALA A 48 0.75 7.98 10.75
CA ALA A 48 1.04 7.78 12.17
C ALA A 48 0.98 9.08 12.99
N TRP A 49 1.33 10.22 12.38
CA TRP A 49 1.21 11.54 13.02
C TRP A 49 -0.17 12.17 12.84
N LEU A 50 -0.79 11.98 11.67
CA LEU A 50 -2.05 12.66 11.33
C LEU A 50 -3.24 12.06 12.10
N THR A 51 -3.22 10.76 12.40
CA THR A 51 -4.26 10.07 13.18
C THR A 51 -4.49 10.69 14.57
N PRO A 52 -3.49 10.86 15.45
CA PRO A 52 -3.71 11.50 16.75
C PRO A 52 -4.13 12.97 16.62
N ILE A 53 -3.60 13.70 15.62
CA ILE A 53 -3.98 15.10 15.39
C ILE A 53 -5.47 15.22 15.06
N ALA A 54 -5.99 14.34 14.19
CA ALA A 54 -7.40 14.35 13.83
C ALA A 54 -8.31 14.04 15.04
N ILE A 55 -7.89 13.13 15.92
CA ILE A 55 -8.61 12.83 17.16
C ILE A 55 -8.69 14.08 18.03
N ILE A 56 -7.58 14.80 18.21
CA ILE A 56 -7.56 16.04 19.00
C ILE A 56 -8.47 17.10 18.39
N LEU A 57 -8.45 17.27 17.07
CA LEU A 57 -9.36 18.20 16.37
C LEU A 57 -10.82 17.88 16.67
N VAL A 58 -11.22 16.61 16.57
CA VAL A 58 -12.59 16.16 16.86
C VAL A 58 -12.96 16.46 18.32
N MET A 59 -12.06 16.22 19.27
CA MET A 59 -12.29 16.51 20.69
C MET A 59 -12.49 18.02 20.94
N VAL A 60 -11.65 18.87 20.33
CA VAL A 60 -11.75 20.33 20.45
C VAL A 60 -13.04 20.84 19.81
N LEU A 61 -13.43 20.32 18.65
CA LEU A 61 -14.70 20.66 18.00
C LEU A 61 -15.90 20.25 18.86
N GLY A 62 -15.85 19.08 19.51
CA GLY A 62 -16.85 18.65 20.48
C GLY A 62 -16.96 19.59 21.69
N ALA A 63 -15.82 20.03 22.22
CA ALA A 63 -15.80 21.02 23.31
C ALA A 63 -16.40 22.38 22.89
N MET A 64 -16.08 22.86 21.69
CA MET A 64 -16.64 24.11 21.15
C MET A 64 -18.14 24.00 20.83
N ALA A 65 -18.61 22.82 20.42
CA ALA A 65 -20.03 22.54 20.23
C ALA A 65 -20.80 22.61 21.56
N MET A 66 -20.24 22.08 22.65
CA MET A 66 -20.84 22.20 24.00
C MET A 66 -20.90 23.66 24.48
N ALA A 67 -19.94 24.49 24.10
CA ALA A 67 -19.97 25.94 24.38
C ALA A 67 -21.05 26.69 23.56
N ASN A 68 -21.80 26.01 22.70
CA ASN A 68 -22.82 26.56 21.79
C ASN A 68 -22.29 27.71 20.90
N ARG A 69 -20.97 27.74 20.64
CA ARG A 69 -20.28 28.75 19.80
C ARG A 69 -19.91 28.22 18.41
N MET A 70 -20.39 27.02 18.06
CA MET A 70 -19.93 26.29 16.89
C MET A 70 -20.83 26.53 15.68
N SER A 71 -20.27 27.09 14.61
CA SER A 71 -20.97 27.16 13.32
C SER A 71 -20.94 25.80 12.63
N TRP A 72 -22.07 25.40 12.05
CA TRP A 72 -22.20 24.19 11.22
C TRP A 72 -21.18 24.13 10.08
N GLY A 73 -20.75 25.29 9.56
CA GLY A 73 -19.71 25.35 8.53
C GLY A 73 -18.38 24.75 8.98
N TRP A 74 -17.99 24.94 10.25
CA TRP A 74 -16.76 24.39 10.80
C TRP A 74 -16.85 22.87 11.00
N CYS A 75 -18.02 22.32 11.34
CA CYS A 75 -18.24 20.88 11.41
C CYS A 75 -18.08 20.23 10.03
N ILE A 76 -18.68 20.83 9.00
CA ILE A 76 -18.57 20.32 7.62
C ILE A 76 -17.12 20.40 7.12
N ALA A 77 -16.43 21.51 7.37
CA ALA A 77 -15.02 21.65 7.03
C ALA A 77 -14.14 20.59 7.71
N ALA A 78 -14.41 20.26 8.98
CA ALA A 78 -13.67 19.22 9.68
C ALA A 78 -13.92 17.83 9.08
N ILE A 79 -15.16 17.49 8.75
CA ILE A 79 -15.52 16.20 8.13
C ILE A 79 -14.82 16.05 6.77
N LEU A 80 -14.90 17.08 5.92
CA LEU A 80 -14.24 17.06 4.60
C LEU A 80 -12.71 17.05 4.73
N GLY A 81 -12.16 17.80 5.68
CA GLY A 81 -10.71 17.83 5.94
C GLY A 81 -10.18 16.46 6.35
N ILE A 82 -10.88 15.74 7.23
CA ILE A 82 -10.52 14.37 7.62
C ILE A 82 -10.64 13.42 6.42
N ALA A 83 -11.72 13.51 5.64
CA ALA A 83 -11.91 12.66 4.47
C ALA A 83 -10.77 12.81 3.43
N ILE A 84 -10.31 14.05 3.20
CA ILE A 84 -9.22 14.36 2.27
C ILE A 84 -7.86 13.93 2.84
N ALA A 85 -7.61 14.15 4.14
CA ALA A 85 -6.30 13.90 4.74
C ALA A 85 -5.94 12.41 4.87
N PHE A 86 -6.93 11.55 5.12
CA PHE A 86 -6.71 10.11 5.33
C PHE A 86 -6.90 9.27 4.07
N GLY A 87 -7.72 9.74 3.13
CA GLY A 87 -8.02 9.02 1.89
C GLY A 87 -8.78 7.70 2.10
N ALA A 88 -9.07 7.02 0.99
CA ALA A 88 -9.90 5.81 1.00
C ALA A 88 -9.33 4.62 1.80
N PRO A 89 -8.03 4.26 1.69
CA PRO A 89 -7.52 3.04 2.35
C PRO A 89 -7.64 3.07 3.88
N GLN A 90 -7.38 4.23 4.48
CA GLN A 90 -7.43 4.41 5.92
C GLN A 90 -8.88 4.34 6.43
N ILE A 91 -9.80 5.03 5.75
CA ILE A 91 -11.22 5.03 6.12
C ILE A 91 -11.81 3.63 6.01
N VAL A 92 -11.52 2.92 4.92
CA VAL A 92 -11.96 1.53 4.73
C VAL A 92 -11.45 0.63 5.85
N THR A 93 -10.20 0.81 6.28
CA THR A 93 -9.62 0.05 7.39
C THR A 93 -10.38 0.26 8.70
N TRP A 94 -10.78 1.50 9.01
CA TRP A 94 -11.60 1.77 10.21
C TRP A 94 -12.99 1.16 10.12
N VAL A 95 -13.64 1.31 8.97
CA VAL A 95 -14.98 0.74 8.72
C VAL A 95 -14.92 -0.78 8.88
N ARG A 96 -13.91 -1.41 8.30
CA ARG A 96 -13.62 -2.83 8.45
C ARG A 96 -13.36 -3.24 9.90
N GLY A 97 -12.59 -2.45 10.63
CA GLY A 97 -12.37 -2.62 12.08
C GLY A 97 -13.65 -2.54 12.91
N MET A 98 -14.60 -1.67 12.54
CA MET A 98 -15.93 -1.61 13.19
C MET A 98 -16.75 -2.88 12.99
N PHE A 99 -16.54 -3.57 11.86
CA PHE A 99 -17.19 -4.85 11.55
C PHE A 99 -16.35 -6.07 11.95
N GLY A 100 -15.13 -5.89 12.45
CA GLY A 100 -14.22 -6.97 12.85
C GLY A 100 -13.65 -7.81 11.70
N VAL A 101 -13.59 -7.28 10.47
CA VAL A 101 -13.21 -8.00 9.23
C VAL A 101 -12.02 -7.42 8.47
#